data_AF-A0A1D3L933-F1
#
_entry.id   AF-A0A1D3L933-F1
#
_cell.length_a   1.000
_cell.length_b   1.000
_cell.length_c   1.000
_cell.angle_alpha   90.00
_cell.angle_beta   90.00
_cell.angle_gamma   90.00
#
_symmetry.space_group_name_H-M   'P 1'
#
loop_
_entity.id
_entity.type
_entity.pdbx_description
1 polymer ?
#
loop_
_entity_poly.entity_id
_entity_poly.type
_entity_poly.pdbx_seq_one_letter_code
_entity_poly.pdbx_strand_id
1 'polypeptide(L)'
;THVASTRDSNYKEIINKKINLMNANKNIISKFYNVFKSLCNMYNDFNEDDPDCTQCLDDAQKFVDEYQKFLNNNNVDIDDSSYKQILPILSNGYDNLIKKCNNGQHSNFPPLPTTKTTQLSAHISEDTSSSSSIASKLIPVLLICSIPIFLGIAYKYSLFGFDKQLQRQHLREKLKKNKEENE
;
A
#
# COMPACT_ATOMS: atom_id res chain seq x y z
N THR A 1 10.99 -37.96 -27.29
CA THR A 1 9.61 -37.52 -26.97
C THR A 1 9.65 -36.05 -26.58
N HIS A 2 9.28 -35.16 -27.51
CA HIS A 2 9.35 -33.69 -27.42
C HIS A 2 8.16 -33.10 -26.64
N VAL A 3 8.20 -33.09 -25.30
CA VAL A 3 7.11 -32.51 -24.47
C VAL A 3 7.56 -31.31 -23.61
N ALA A 4 8.85 -30.92 -23.66
CA ALA A 4 9.34 -29.74 -22.93
C ALA A 4 9.04 -28.39 -23.63
N SER A 5 8.80 -28.38 -24.95
CA SER A 5 8.75 -27.12 -25.73
C SER A 5 7.42 -26.34 -25.67
N THR A 6 6.30 -26.99 -25.32
CA THR A 6 4.96 -26.36 -25.40
C THR A 6 4.49 -25.74 -24.08
N ARG A 7 4.98 -26.19 -22.92
CA ARG A 7 4.66 -25.55 -21.63
C ARG A 7 5.46 -24.27 -21.40
N ASP A 8 6.74 -24.28 -21.75
CA ASP A 8 7.64 -23.13 -21.52
C ASP A 8 7.31 -21.93 -22.42
N SER A 9 6.81 -22.20 -23.65
CA SER A 9 6.35 -21.16 -24.57
C SER A 9 5.10 -20.43 -24.06
N ASN A 10 4.15 -21.16 -23.47
CA ASN A 10 2.94 -20.57 -22.91
C ASN A 10 3.24 -19.72 -21.65
N TYR A 11 4.12 -20.19 -20.75
CA TYR A 11 4.49 -19.41 -19.57
C TYR A 11 5.23 -18.12 -19.93
N LYS A 12 6.11 -18.16 -20.93
CA LYS A 12 6.78 -16.97 -21.47
C LYS A 12 5.78 -15.96 -22.03
N GLU A 13 4.75 -16.41 -22.73
CA GLU A 13 3.69 -15.55 -23.25
C GLU A 13 2.90 -14.86 -22.12
N ILE A 14 2.57 -15.60 -21.06
CA ILE A 14 1.91 -15.04 -19.87
C ILE A 14 2.79 -13.98 -19.19
N ILE A 15 4.09 -14.24 -19.01
CA ILE A 15 5.03 -13.28 -18.43
C ILE A 15 5.08 -12.01 -19.31
N ASN A 16 5.24 -12.17 -20.63
CA ASN A 16 5.30 -11.04 -21.55
C ASN A 16 4.02 -10.20 -21.49
N LYS A 17 2.84 -10.84 -21.41
CA LYS A 17 1.57 -10.14 -21.25
C LYS A 17 1.54 -9.31 -19.96
N LYS A 18 2.02 -9.86 -18.84
CA LYS A 18 2.11 -9.14 -17.56
C LYS A 18 3.08 -7.96 -17.61
N ILE A 19 4.26 -8.14 -18.21
CA ILE A 19 5.24 -7.06 -18.40
C ILE A 19 4.66 -5.94 -19.26
N ASN A 20 4.01 -6.29 -20.38
CA ASN A 20 3.35 -5.31 -21.24
C ASN A 20 2.25 -4.55 -20.50
N LEU A 21 1.47 -5.24 -19.67
CA LEU A 21 0.44 -4.62 -18.83
C LEU A 21 1.04 -3.63 -17.81
N MET A 22 2.14 -4.00 -17.15
CA MET A 22 2.86 -3.10 -16.23
C MET A 22 3.44 -1.89 -16.98
N ASN A 23 3.99 -2.10 -18.17
CA ASN A 23 4.56 -1.03 -19.00
C ASN A 23 3.49 -0.05 -19.51
N ALA A 24 2.33 -0.55 -19.93
CA ALA A 24 1.19 0.29 -20.32
C ALA A 24 0.73 1.19 -19.15
N ASN A 25 0.76 0.63 -17.94
CA ASN A 25 0.38 1.31 -16.70
C ASN A 25 1.57 1.97 -15.96
N LYS A 26 2.73 2.16 -16.58
CA LYS A 26 3.96 2.59 -15.89
C LYS A 26 3.82 3.89 -15.09
N ASN A 27 2.94 4.79 -15.53
CA ASN A 27 2.74 6.10 -14.91
C ASN A 27 1.97 6.03 -13.58
N ILE A 28 1.21 4.95 -13.38
CA ILE A 28 0.35 4.75 -12.22
C ILE A 28 0.76 3.56 -11.35
N ILE A 29 1.60 2.65 -11.88
CA ILE A 29 1.86 1.34 -11.26
C ILE A 29 2.45 1.48 -9.86
N SER A 30 3.27 2.50 -9.62
CA SER A 30 3.84 2.80 -8.30
C SER A 30 2.75 3.20 -7.30
N LYS A 31 1.79 4.02 -7.72
CA LYS A 31 0.65 4.44 -6.89
C LYS A 31 -0.36 3.31 -6.69
N PHE A 32 -0.61 2.52 -7.73
CA PHE A 32 -1.42 1.30 -7.64
C PHE A 32 -0.80 0.33 -6.63
N TYR A 33 0.52 0.13 -6.68
CA TYR A 33 1.23 -0.73 -5.73
C TYR A 33 1.09 -0.25 -4.29
N ASN A 34 1.08 1.06 -4.04
CA ASN A 34 0.83 1.59 -2.70
C ASN A 34 -0.56 1.23 -2.19
N VAL A 35 -1.60 1.35 -3.02
CA VAL A 35 -2.96 0.95 -2.66
C VAL A 35 -3.07 -0.56 -2.48
N PHE A 36 -2.44 -1.34 -3.36
CA PHE A 36 -2.36 -2.80 -3.22
C PHE A 36 -1.68 -3.23 -1.92
N LYS A 37 -0.59 -2.54 -1.54
CA LYS A 37 0.08 -2.77 -0.27
C LYS A 37 -0.83 -2.46 0.92
N SER A 38 -1.64 -1.40 0.85
CA SER A 38 -2.64 -1.07 1.86
C SER A 38 -3.64 -2.22 2.05
N LEU A 39 -4.15 -2.78 0.95
CA LEU A 39 -5.00 -3.98 0.98
C LEU A 39 -4.28 -5.20 1.59
N CYS A 40 -3.01 -5.44 1.25
CA CYS A 40 -2.23 -6.53 1.86
C CYS A 40 -2.04 -6.35 3.37
N ASN A 41 -1.87 -5.10 3.84
CA ASN A 41 -1.77 -4.84 5.27
C ASN A 41 -3.07 -5.23 5.99
N MET A 42 -4.22 -4.88 5.41
CA MET A 42 -5.52 -5.33 5.95
C MET A 42 -5.60 -6.85 6.05
N TYR A 43 -5.11 -7.58 5.04
CA TYR A 43 -5.05 -9.05 5.09
C TYR A 43 -4.08 -9.59 6.14
N ASN A 44 -2.96 -8.90 6.40
CA ASN A 44 -1.98 -9.34 7.40
C ASN A 44 -2.46 -9.09 8.83
N ASP A 45 -3.19 -7.99 9.04
CA ASP A 45 -3.76 -7.62 10.33
C ASP A 45 -5.08 -8.37 10.60
N PHE A 46 -5.67 -8.99 9.57
CA PHE A 46 -6.86 -9.80 9.66
C PHE A 46 -6.56 -11.21 10.19
N ASN A 47 -7.23 -11.60 11.27
CA ASN A 47 -7.25 -12.97 11.77
C ASN A 47 -8.51 -13.68 11.26
N GLU A 48 -8.36 -14.72 10.44
CA GLU A 48 -9.51 -15.47 9.92
C GLU A 48 -10.24 -16.27 11.01
N ASP A 49 -9.53 -16.70 12.05
CA ASP A 49 -10.08 -17.52 13.13
C ASP A 49 -10.87 -16.67 14.15
N ASP A 50 -10.57 -15.38 14.24
CA ASP A 50 -11.23 -14.41 15.14
C ASP A 50 -11.32 -13.04 14.44
N PRO A 51 -12.28 -12.86 13.52
CA PRO A 51 -12.39 -11.66 12.71
C PRO A 51 -12.89 -10.47 13.54
N ASP A 52 -11.99 -9.52 13.85
CA ASP A 52 -12.37 -8.24 14.45
C ASP A 52 -13.07 -7.35 13.40
N CYS A 53 -14.39 -7.35 13.44
CA CYS A 53 -15.24 -6.55 12.55
C CYS A 53 -15.06 -5.04 12.73
N THR A 54 -14.69 -4.57 13.92
CA THR A 54 -14.53 -3.14 14.19
C THR A 54 -13.26 -2.64 13.51
N GLN A 55 -12.14 -3.32 13.75
CA GLN A 55 -10.88 -2.99 13.11
C GLN A 55 -10.96 -3.14 11.59
N CYS A 56 -11.58 -4.22 11.11
CA CYS A 56 -11.74 -4.42 9.66
C CYS A 56 -12.57 -3.30 9.02
N LEU A 57 -13.61 -2.80 9.68
CA LEU A 57 -14.42 -1.68 9.18
C LEU A 57 -13.61 -0.37 9.11
N ASP A 58 -12.84 -0.07 10.16
CA ASP A 58 -11.99 1.13 10.21
C ASP A 58 -10.93 1.11 9.12
N ASP A 59 -10.29 -0.04 8.91
CA ASP A 59 -9.27 -0.21 7.88
C ASP A 59 -9.87 -0.21 6.47
N ALA A 60 -11.08 -0.76 6.31
CA ALA A 60 -11.84 -0.70 5.07
C ALA A 60 -12.19 0.75 4.68
N GLN A 61 -12.55 1.60 5.63
CA GLN A 61 -12.81 3.01 5.38
C GLN A 61 -11.55 3.75 4.91
N LYS A 62 -10.41 3.54 5.60
CA LYS A 62 -9.12 4.11 5.19
C LYS A 62 -8.71 3.65 3.78
N PHE A 63 -8.89 2.37 3.50
CA PHE A 63 -8.58 1.79 2.18
C PHE A 63 -9.44 2.40 1.07
N VAL A 64 -10.75 2.55 1.28
CA VAL A 64 -11.66 3.18 0.31
C VAL A 64 -11.25 4.63 0.03
N ASP A 65 -10.86 5.38 1.06
CA ASP A 65 -10.40 6.77 0.90
C ASP A 65 -9.07 6.84 0.12
N GLU A 66 -8.12 5.94 0.39
CA GLU A 66 -6.87 5.83 -0.36
C GLU A 66 -7.11 5.45 -1.83
N TYR A 67 -8.02 4.50 -2.07
CA TYR A 67 -8.40 4.06 -3.40
C TYR A 67 -9.08 5.20 -4.18
N GLN A 68 -9.98 5.96 -3.56
CA GLN A 68 -10.60 7.14 -4.18
C GLN A 68 -9.55 8.20 -4.55
N LYS A 69 -8.59 8.48 -3.65
CA LYS A 69 -7.47 9.41 -3.93
C LYS A 69 -6.64 8.92 -5.11
N PHE A 70 -6.40 7.61 -5.21
CA PHE A 70 -5.70 7.01 -6.34
C PHE A 70 -6.46 7.23 -7.66
N LEU A 71 -7.78 7.03 -7.69
CA LEU A 71 -8.58 7.28 -8.90
C LEU A 71 -8.54 8.75 -9.32
N ASN A 72 -8.70 9.65 -8.36
CA ASN A 72 -8.79 11.10 -8.62
C ASN A 72 -7.45 11.68 -9.08
N ASN A 73 -6.35 11.34 -8.43
CA ASN A 73 -5.05 11.96 -8.67
C ASN A 73 -4.35 11.49 -9.95
N ASN A 74 -4.81 10.41 -10.57
CA ASN A 74 -4.15 9.81 -11.71
C ASN A 74 -4.91 9.97 -13.02
N ASN A 75 -6.00 10.74 -13.00
CA ASN A 75 -6.95 10.81 -14.09
C ASN A 75 -7.28 9.40 -14.65
N VAL A 76 -7.41 8.39 -13.78
CA VAL A 76 -7.70 6.99 -14.15
C VAL A 76 -8.95 6.90 -15.02
N ASP A 77 -8.79 6.73 -16.32
CA ASP A 77 -9.93 6.39 -17.16
C ASP A 77 -10.27 4.92 -16.89
N ILE A 78 -11.37 4.69 -16.18
CA ILE A 78 -11.81 3.33 -15.84
C ILE A 78 -12.23 2.59 -17.12
N ASP A 79 -12.48 3.31 -18.22
CA ASP A 79 -12.74 2.74 -19.52
C ASP A 79 -11.48 2.32 -20.29
N ASP A 80 -10.30 2.76 -19.87
CA ASP A 80 -9.04 2.37 -20.49
C ASP A 80 -8.76 0.87 -20.27
N SER A 81 -8.43 0.22 -21.38
CA SER A 81 -8.26 -1.25 -21.46
C SER A 81 -7.18 -1.82 -20.55
N SER A 82 -6.23 -1.00 -20.12
CA SER A 82 -5.15 -1.38 -19.22
C SER A 82 -5.57 -1.32 -17.75
N TYR A 83 -6.41 -0.34 -17.36
CA TYR A 83 -7.01 -0.27 -16.02
C TYR A 83 -8.02 -1.38 -15.77
N LYS A 84 -8.84 -1.70 -16.78
CA LYS A 84 -9.79 -2.83 -16.73
C LYS A 84 -9.12 -4.17 -16.42
N GLN A 85 -7.82 -4.30 -16.64
CA GLN A 85 -7.06 -5.51 -16.34
C GLN A 85 -6.42 -5.52 -14.93
N ILE A 86 -6.11 -4.35 -14.35
CA ILE A 86 -5.42 -4.27 -13.04
C ILE A 86 -6.35 -3.94 -11.87
N LEU A 87 -7.38 -3.10 -12.07
CA LEU A 87 -8.33 -2.71 -11.02
C LEU A 87 -9.08 -3.91 -10.42
N PRO A 88 -9.44 -4.96 -11.19
CA PRO A 88 -10.07 -6.15 -10.61
C PRO A 88 -9.25 -6.84 -9.52
N ILE A 89 -7.93 -6.65 -9.48
CA ILE A 89 -7.08 -7.21 -8.42
C ILE A 89 -7.45 -6.57 -7.07
N LEU A 90 -7.63 -5.24 -7.05
CA LEU A 90 -8.01 -4.49 -5.86
C LEU A 90 -9.48 -4.73 -5.50
N SER A 91 -10.39 -4.68 -6.48
CA SER A 91 -11.82 -4.89 -6.21
C SER A 91 -12.11 -6.29 -5.69
N ASN A 92 -11.60 -7.33 -6.36
CA ASN A 92 -11.86 -8.70 -5.95
C ASN A 92 -11.19 -9.02 -4.61
N GLY A 93 -9.98 -8.48 -4.37
CA GLY A 93 -9.29 -8.64 -3.10
C GLY A 93 -10.03 -7.97 -1.95
N TYR A 94 -10.51 -6.73 -2.15
CA TYR A 94 -11.31 -6.02 -1.15
C TYR A 94 -12.64 -6.72 -0.87
N ASP A 95 -13.40 -7.06 -1.92
CA ASP A 95 -14.69 -7.76 -1.80
C ASP A 95 -14.55 -9.09 -1.06
N ASN A 96 -13.45 -9.80 -1.28
CA ASN A 96 -13.16 -11.05 -0.60
C ASN A 96 -12.80 -10.82 0.87
N LEU A 97 -12.00 -9.79 1.17
CA LEU A 97 -11.64 -9.43 2.54
C LEU A 97 -12.87 -9.02 3.36
N ILE A 98 -13.71 -8.12 2.85
CA ILE A 98 -14.90 -7.66 3.59
C ILE A 98 -15.91 -8.80 3.80
N LYS A 99 -16.02 -9.74 2.85
CA LYS A 99 -16.86 -10.95 3.02
C LYS A 99 -16.35 -11.83 4.16
N LYS A 100 -15.03 -11.98 4.29
CA LYS A 100 -14.43 -12.71 5.40
C LYS A 100 -14.60 -11.99 6.73
N CYS A 101 -14.52 -10.66 6.74
CA CYS A 101 -14.79 -9.88 7.95
C CYS A 101 -16.26 -9.99 8.38
N ASN A 102 -17.20 -9.90 7.45
CA ASN A 102 -18.65 -10.01 7.70
C ASN A 102 -19.14 -11.42 8.05
N ASN A 103 -18.35 -12.26 8.73
CA ASN A 103 -18.65 -13.66 9.07
C ASN A 103 -19.82 -13.81 10.10
N GLY A 104 -20.99 -13.27 9.79
CA GLY A 104 -22.19 -13.27 10.64
C GLY A 104 -22.51 -11.93 11.33
N GLN A 105 -21.61 -10.94 11.27
CA GLN A 105 -21.86 -9.59 11.78
C GLN A 105 -22.34 -8.67 10.64
N HIS A 106 -23.39 -7.89 10.90
CA HIS A 106 -23.93 -6.92 9.93
C HIS A 106 -23.19 -5.59 10.04
N SER A 107 -21.93 -5.56 9.59
CA SER A 107 -21.17 -4.32 9.47
C SER A 107 -21.42 -3.67 8.11
N ASN A 108 -21.72 -2.38 8.12
CA ASN A 108 -21.94 -1.58 6.90
C ASN A 108 -20.60 -1.16 6.30
N PHE A 109 -19.95 -2.10 5.60
CA PHE A 109 -18.69 -1.82 4.90
C PHE A 109 -18.90 -0.82 3.74
N PRO A 110 -17.98 0.14 3.56
CA PRO A 110 -18.06 1.08 2.46
C PRO A 110 -17.86 0.38 1.11
N PRO A 111 -18.68 0.66 0.08
CA PRO A 111 -18.46 0.09 -1.24
C PRO A 111 -17.22 0.71 -1.90
N LEU A 112 -16.53 -0.08 -2.73
CA LEU A 112 -15.38 0.42 -3.46
C LEU A 112 -15.82 1.43 -4.55
N PRO A 113 -15.21 2.62 -4.63
CA PRO A 113 -15.54 3.61 -5.65
C PRO A 113 -15.44 3.06 -7.08
N THR A 114 -16.50 3.22 -7.87
CA THR A 114 -16.52 2.77 -9.28
C THR A 114 -16.17 3.87 -10.27
N THR A 115 -16.08 5.12 -9.82
CA THR A 115 -15.76 6.28 -10.67
C THR A 115 -14.90 7.30 -9.93
N LYS A 116 -14.30 8.23 -10.68
CA LYS A 116 -13.71 9.42 -10.08
C LYS A 116 -14.80 10.25 -9.45
N THR A 117 -14.60 10.63 -8.20
CA THR A 117 -15.46 11.61 -7.55
C THR A 117 -14.74 12.94 -7.64
N THR A 118 -15.09 13.77 -8.63
CA THR A 118 -14.85 15.21 -8.54
C THR A 118 -15.69 15.67 -7.36
N GLN A 119 -15.07 16.13 -6.27
CA GLN A 119 -15.81 16.53 -5.06
C GLN A 119 -16.98 17.44 -5.44
N LEU A 120 -18.20 16.92 -5.34
CA LEU A 120 -19.36 17.73 -5.03
C LEU A 120 -19.93 17.16 -3.75
N SER A 121 -19.79 17.95 -2.69
CA SER A 121 -20.62 17.87 -1.50
C SER A 121 -22.08 17.66 -1.92
N ALA A 122 -22.65 16.53 -1.56
CA ALA A 122 -24.09 16.27 -1.55
C ALA A 122 -24.32 15.34 -0.36
N HIS A 123 -24.60 15.87 0.82
CA HIS A 123 -25.93 16.30 1.25
C HIS A 123 -26.91 15.12 1.28
N ILE A 124 -26.98 14.47 2.43
CA ILE A 124 -28.19 13.80 2.89
C ILE A 124 -28.67 14.61 4.10
N SER A 125 -29.84 15.23 3.92
CA SER A 125 -30.80 15.92 4.80
C SER A 125 -30.53 15.92 6.32
N GLU A 126 -30.82 16.97 7.10
CA GLU A 126 -31.93 17.93 7.04
C GLU A 126 -31.62 19.14 7.96
N ASP A 127 -32.05 20.33 7.53
CA ASP A 127 -32.37 21.55 8.27
C ASP A 127 -31.37 22.36 9.14
N THR A 128 -31.45 23.67 8.85
CA THR A 128 -31.08 24.84 9.66
C THR A 128 -29.63 25.35 9.56
N SER A 129 -29.47 26.31 8.64
CA SER A 129 -28.80 27.62 8.83
C SER A 129 -27.60 27.66 9.78
N SER A 130 -26.41 27.97 9.24
CA SER A 130 -25.57 29.10 9.68
C SER A 130 -24.34 29.26 8.79
N SER A 131 -24.07 30.50 8.42
CA SER A 131 -22.92 31.05 7.69
C SER A 131 -21.56 30.40 7.97
N SER A 132 -20.68 30.34 6.95
CA SER A 132 -19.44 31.13 6.98
C SER A 132 -18.67 31.04 5.65
N SER A 133 -18.41 32.21 5.08
CA SER A 133 -17.37 32.49 4.11
C SER A 133 -15.97 32.25 4.70
N ILE A 134 -14.96 32.19 3.81
CA ILE A 134 -13.55 32.62 3.99
C ILE A 134 -12.51 31.50 3.76
N ALA A 135 -11.94 31.58 2.55
CA ALA A 135 -10.52 31.55 2.24
C ALA A 135 -9.68 30.33 2.66
N SER A 136 -9.31 29.59 1.62
CA SER A 136 -8.01 28.95 1.43
C SER A 136 -6.83 29.83 1.90
N LYS A 137 -6.28 29.60 3.11
CA LYS A 137 -4.96 30.15 3.49
C LYS A 137 -4.23 29.50 4.68
N LEU A 138 -4.43 28.21 4.97
CA LEU A 138 -3.79 27.55 6.13
C LEU A 138 -2.97 26.30 5.80
N ILE A 139 -2.03 26.35 4.85
CA ILE A 139 -0.91 25.40 4.87
C ILE A 139 0.37 26.08 4.38
N PRO A 140 1.20 26.61 5.30
CA PRO A 140 2.65 26.46 5.11
C PRO A 140 3.45 26.15 6.38
N VAL A 141 2.81 25.69 7.49
CA VAL A 141 3.53 25.50 8.78
C VAL A 141 3.75 24.02 9.15
N LEU A 142 2.87 23.11 8.77
CA LEU A 142 2.97 21.69 9.15
C LEU A 142 4.05 20.88 8.38
N LEU A 143 4.54 21.40 7.25
CA LEU A 143 5.54 20.70 6.41
C LEU A 143 6.99 20.84 6.91
N ILE A 144 7.26 21.75 7.85
CA ILE A 144 8.63 22.05 8.31
C ILE A 144 9.09 21.11 9.43
N CYS A 145 8.16 20.45 10.14
CA CYS A 145 8.49 19.61 11.31
C CYS A 145 8.67 18.11 11.01
N SER A 146 8.36 17.63 9.80
CA SER A 146 8.46 16.20 9.47
C SER A 146 9.89 15.76 9.12
N ILE A 147 10.67 16.61 8.44
CA ILE A 147 12.05 16.32 7.99
C ILE A 147 12.99 15.90 9.15
N PRO A 148 13.03 16.56 10.33
CA PRO A 148 13.95 16.18 11.40
C PRO A 148 13.58 14.84 12.07
N ILE A 149 12.31 14.45 12.10
CA ILE A 149 11.86 13.19 12.73
C ILE A 149 12.35 11.98 11.93
N PHE A 150 12.25 12.02 10.61
CA PHE A 150 12.75 10.94 9.74
C PHE A 150 14.28 10.82 9.78
N LEU A 151 14.99 11.94 9.88
CA LEU A 151 16.45 11.93 9.97
C LEU A 151 16.94 11.35 11.30
N GLY A 152 16.24 11.60 12.41
CA GLY A 152 16.54 11.03 13.72
C GLY A 152 16.41 9.50 13.76
N ILE A 153 15.38 8.95 13.10
CA ILE A 153 15.17 7.50 13.02
C ILE A 153 16.28 6.86 12.16
N ALA A 154 16.56 7.40 10.96
CA ALA A 154 17.62 6.88 10.09
C ALA A 154 19.00 6.96 10.76
N TYR A 155 19.32 8.06 11.45
CA TYR A 155 20.58 8.23 12.17
C TYR A 155 20.76 7.19 13.29
N LYS A 156 19.71 6.90 14.08
CA LYS A 156 19.75 5.90 15.15
C LYS A 156 20.04 4.49 14.61
N TYR A 157 19.39 4.09 13.52
CA TYR A 157 19.62 2.78 12.90
C TYR A 157 20.99 2.69 12.20
N SER A 158 21.46 3.79 11.60
CA SER A 158 22.76 3.81 10.96
C SER A 158 23.92 3.75 11.97
N LEU A 159 23.84 4.48 13.09
CA LEU A 159 24.84 4.45 14.16
C LEU A 159 24.95 3.05 14.80
N PHE A 160 23.80 2.40 15.04
CA PHE A 160 23.75 1.02 15.53
C PHE A 160 24.42 0.02 14.56
N GLY A 161 24.33 0.26 13.26
CA GLY A 161 25.01 -0.53 12.23
C GLY A 161 26.54 -0.43 12.32
N PHE A 162 27.07 0.77 12.54
CA PHE A 162 28.52 1.01 12.65
C PHE A 162 29.13 0.37 13.91
N ASP A 163 28.47 0.46 15.06
CA ASP A 163 28.96 -0.17 16.31
C ASP A 163 29.10 -1.69 16.17
N LYS A 164 28.12 -2.35 15.54
CA LYS A 164 28.16 -3.80 15.30
C LYS A 164 29.30 -4.19 14.35
N GLN A 165 29.67 -3.31 13.42
CA GLN A 165 30.77 -3.53 12.49
C GLN A 165 32.13 -3.37 13.18
N LEU A 166 32.29 -2.37 14.04
CA LEU A 166 33.48 -2.15 14.87
C LEU A 166 33.73 -3.31 15.85
N GLN A 167 32.68 -3.79 16.54
CA GLN A 167 32.79 -4.94 17.44
C GLN A 167 33.27 -6.21 16.71
N ARG A 168 32.77 -6.47 15.49
CA ARG A 168 33.21 -7.60 14.67
C ARG A 168 34.66 -7.49 14.24
N GLN A 169 35.14 -6.28 13.90
CA GLN A 169 36.55 -6.06 13.57
C GLN A 169 37.44 -6.29 14.79
N HIS A 170 37.07 -5.74 15.95
CA HIS A 170 37.82 -5.93 17.19
C HIS A 170 37.92 -7.41 17.61
N LEU A 171 36.84 -8.20 17.41
CA LEU A 171 36.86 -9.64 17.67
C LEU A 171 37.81 -10.40 16.73
N ARG A 172 37.85 -10.02 15.45
CA ARG A 172 38.76 -10.61 14.44
C ARG A 172 40.22 -10.31 14.74
N GLU A 173 40.53 -9.08 15.14
CA GLU A 173 41.89 -8.69 15.52
C GLU A 173 42.36 -9.41 16.80
N LYS A 174 41.47 -9.62 17.78
CA LYS A 174 41.79 -10.45 18.96
C LYS A 174 42.10 -11.91 18.61
N LEU A 175 41.32 -12.52 17.70
CA LEU A 175 41.57 -13.89 17.25
C LEU A 175 42.89 -14.04 16.48
N LYS A 176 43.30 -13.03 15.71
CA LYS A 176 44.60 -13.02 15.03
C LYS A 176 45.76 -12.93 16.02
N LYS A 177 45.70 -12.01 16.99
CA LYS A 177 46.74 -11.88 18.04
C LYS A 177 46.92 -13.17 18.83
N ASN A 178 45.82 -13.81 19.23
CA ASN A 178 45.88 -15.09 19.93
C ASN A 178 46.44 -16.24 19.06
N LYS A 179 46.43 -16.12 17.74
CA LYS A 179 47.02 -17.12 16.84
C LYS A 179 48.53 -16.92 16.70
N GLU A 180 48.99 -15.67 16.70
CA GLU A 180 50.42 -15.31 16.66
C GLU A 180 51.15 -15.56 17.99
N GLU A 181 50.46 -15.50 19.14
CA GLU A 181 51.05 -15.80 20.46
C GLU A 181 51.12 -17.30 20.79
N ASN A 182 50.40 -18.16 20.05
CA ASN A 182 50.36 -19.61 20.26
C ASN A 182 51.20 -20.41 19.25
N GLU A 183 52.03 -19.72 18.46
CA GLU A 183 53.06 -20.28 17.56
C GLU A 183 54.45 -19.88 18.09
#